data_AF-A0A934ZIZ0-F1
#
_entry.id   AF-A0A934ZIZ0-F1
#
_cell.length_a   1.000
_cell.length_b   1.000
_cell.length_c   1.000
_cell.angle_alpha   90.00
_cell.angle_beta   90.00
_cell.angle_gamma   90.00
#
_symmetry.space_group_name_H-M   'P 1'
#
loop_
_entity.id
_entity.type
_entity.pdbx_description
1 polymer ?
#
loop_
_entity_poly.entity_id
_entity_poly.type
_entity_poly.pdbx_seq_one_letter_code
_entity_poly.pdbx_strand_id
1 'polypeptide(L)'
;MTDADVDGSHIRTLLLTFFFRQMPELVEKGYLYIAQPPLYGIRRGKNIDYVKDDEALAHNVIKVGTKNVALRSETKTIEGEELHALAMELHRAETLLQRMELRCEPKVVSAVVRTRAFTRDTLKDEEKIAEGMRRLEEYMTTYSPELLPLRFTLDEDVEHGGSKVLIRVRAGTAGRTTTVSWSFLDGPELRELTAIEDHLGALGRRPGRWSTGRRPTPSCTGGSSTRSSTSGARRA
;
A
#
# COMPACT_ATOMS: atom_id res chain seq x y z
N MET A 1 -16.98 31.82 1.71
CA MET A 1 -17.17 30.37 1.53
C MET A 1 -17.36 30.12 0.05
N THR A 2 -16.65 29.16 -0.53
CA THR A 2 -16.72 28.79 -1.95
C THR A 2 -16.80 27.27 -2.01
N ASP A 3 -17.51 26.72 -3.00
CA ASP A 3 -17.66 25.26 -3.13
C ASP A 3 -16.30 24.57 -3.40
N ALA A 4 -16.27 23.27 -3.15
CA ALA A 4 -15.07 22.44 -3.29
C ALA A 4 -14.71 22.12 -4.76
N ASP A 5 -15.59 22.48 -5.70
CA ASP A 5 -15.44 22.16 -7.11
C ASP A 5 -14.51 23.13 -7.86
N VAL A 6 -14.23 22.81 -9.13
CA VAL A 6 -13.37 23.61 -10.02
C VAL A 6 -13.85 25.06 -10.10
N ASP A 7 -15.16 25.30 -10.22
CA ASP A 7 -15.73 26.64 -10.28
C ASP A 7 -15.56 27.40 -8.96
N GLY A 8 -15.71 26.72 -7.83
CA GLY A 8 -15.45 27.29 -6.51
C GLY A 8 -13.98 27.69 -6.34
N SER A 9 -13.05 26.87 -6.85
CA SER A 9 -11.62 27.19 -6.87
C SER A 9 -11.28 28.38 -7.78
N HIS A 10 -11.95 28.51 -8.91
CA HIS A 10 -11.81 29.63 -9.84
C HIS A 10 -12.27 30.94 -9.18
N ILE A 11 -13.49 30.97 -8.65
CA ILE A 11 -14.05 32.14 -7.98
C ILE A 11 -13.20 32.54 -6.77
N ARG A 12 -12.73 31.56 -5.98
CA ARG A 12 -11.81 31.81 -4.86
C ARG A 12 -10.55 32.54 -5.32
N THR A 13 -9.96 32.11 -6.43
CA THR A 13 -8.74 32.72 -6.98
C THR A 13 -8.99 34.15 -7.49
N LEU A 14 -10.13 34.39 -8.15
CA LEU A 14 -10.52 35.74 -8.58
C LEU A 14 -10.72 36.69 -7.39
N LEU A 15 -11.36 36.23 -6.32
CA LEU A 15 -11.54 37.04 -5.11
C LEU A 15 -10.20 37.30 -4.42
N LEU A 16 -9.35 36.29 -4.28
CA LEU A 16 -8.01 36.45 -3.68
C LEU A 16 -7.16 37.44 -4.46
N THR A 17 -7.15 37.34 -5.80
CA THR A 17 -6.41 38.29 -6.65
C THR A 17 -6.99 39.69 -6.60
N PHE A 18 -8.31 39.84 -6.48
CA PHE A 18 -8.96 41.13 -6.26
C PHE A 18 -8.55 41.76 -4.93
N PHE A 19 -8.64 41.04 -3.81
CA PHE A 19 -8.22 41.54 -2.49
C PHE A 19 -6.73 41.86 -2.46
N PHE A 20 -5.90 41.00 -3.06
CA PHE A 20 -4.46 41.23 -3.15
C PHE A 20 -4.11 42.51 -3.92
N ARG A 21 -4.83 42.83 -5.01
CA ARG A 21 -4.53 44.00 -5.85
C ARG A 21 -5.19 45.30 -5.39
N GLN A 22 -6.43 45.23 -4.90
CA GLN A 22 -7.24 46.42 -4.60
C GLN A 22 -7.26 46.75 -3.12
N MET A 23 -7.05 45.77 -2.23
CA MET A 23 -7.15 45.93 -0.78
C MET A 23 -6.07 45.11 -0.04
N PRO A 24 -4.78 45.32 -0.33
CA PRO A 24 -3.68 44.53 0.24
C PRO A 24 -3.64 44.58 1.77
N GLU A 25 -4.04 45.71 2.36
CA GLU A 25 -4.08 45.87 3.83
C GLU A 25 -4.95 44.81 4.53
N LEU A 26 -6.03 44.34 3.89
CA LEU A 26 -6.89 43.30 4.47
C LEU A 26 -6.19 41.94 4.53
N VAL A 27 -5.32 41.68 3.56
CA VAL A 27 -4.50 40.47 3.49
C VAL A 27 -3.36 40.57 4.50
N GLU A 28 -2.64 41.70 4.52
CA GLU A 28 -1.50 41.94 5.44
C GLU A 28 -1.91 41.92 6.91
N LYS A 29 -3.09 42.47 7.24
CA LYS A 29 -3.62 42.47 8.61
C LYS A 29 -4.30 41.15 9.00
N GLY A 30 -4.35 40.16 8.10
CA GLY A 30 -4.89 38.83 8.39
C GLY A 30 -6.41 38.78 8.58
N TYR A 31 -7.17 39.68 7.93
CA TYR A 31 -8.63 39.71 8.03
C TYR A 31 -9.33 38.76 7.04
N LEU A 32 -8.59 38.18 6.10
CA LEU A 32 -9.15 37.27 5.09
C LEU A 32 -9.03 35.81 5.53
N TYR A 33 -10.18 35.14 5.70
CA TYR A 33 -10.26 33.74 6.09
C TYR A 33 -10.91 32.89 4.99
N ILE A 34 -10.37 31.70 4.76
CA ILE A 34 -10.92 30.71 3.83
C ILE A 34 -11.55 29.60 4.65
N ALA A 35 -12.85 29.38 4.46
CA ALA A 35 -13.54 28.25 5.05
C ALA A 35 -13.03 26.93 4.44
N GLN A 36 -12.79 25.94 5.29
CA GLN A 36 -12.42 24.57 4.88
C GLN A 36 -13.60 23.63 5.20
N PRO A 37 -14.59 23.50 4.30
CA PRO A 37 -15.70 22.58 4.50
C PRO A 37 -15.19 21.13 4.53
N PRO A 38 -15.89 20.21 5.24
CA PRO A 38 -15.54 18.80 5.23
C PRO A 38 -15.80 18.18 3.86
N LEU A 39 -14.91 17.31 3.41
CA LEU A 39 -14.99 16.61 2.12
C LEU A 39 -15.85 15.33 2.22
N TYR A 40 -15.87 14.69 3.39
CA TYR A 40 -16.55 13.41 3.61
C TYR A 40 -17.47 13.43 4.84
N GLY A 41 -18.55 12.65 4.77
CA GLY A 41 -19.39 12.31 5.91
C GLY A 41 -19.42 10.79 6.12
N ILE A 42 -18.73 10.31 7.16
CA ILE A 42 -18.69 8.88 7.50
C ILE A 42 -19.87 8.56 8.41
N ARG A 43 -20.85 7.83 7.88
CA ARG A 43 -22.06 7.44 8.64
C ARG A 43 -21.90 6.05 9.27
N ARG A 44 -22.11 5.99 10.59
CA ARG A 44 -22.13 4.75 11.38
C ARG A 44 -23.43 4.67 12.19
N GLY A 45 -24.43 4.01 11.61
CA GLY A 45 -25.77 3.95 12.20
C GLY A 45 -26.39 5.34 12.31
N LYS A 46 -26.48 5.86 13.54
CA LYS A 46 -27.01 7.21 13.85
C LYS A 46 -25.93 8.30 13.93
N ASN A 47 -24.66 7.93 14.04
CA ASN A 47 -23.57 8.92 14.14
C ASN A 47 -23.04 9.24 12.74
N ILE A 48 -22.77 10.52 12.48
CA ILE A 48 -22.13 11.00 11.24
C ILE A 48 -20.89 11.78 11.67
N ASP A 49 -19.72 11.34 11.22
CA ASP A 49 -18.46 12.02 11.46
C ASP A 49 -18.03 12.73 10.17
N TYR A 50 -17.82 14.04 10.24
CA TYR A 50 -17.37 14.84 9.11
C TYR A 50 -15.86 14.91 9.06
N VAL A 51 -15.28 14.66 7.88
CA VAL A 51 -13.84 14.54 7.69
C VAL A 51 -13.40 15.43 6.53
N LYS A 52 -12.26 16.11 6.71
CA LYS A 52 -11.81 17.20 5.82
C LYS A 52 -11.01 16.75 4.60
N ASP A 53 -10.25 15.65 4.69
CA ASP A 53 -9.32 15.20 3.65
C ASP A 53 -9.23 13.67 3.60
N ASP A 54 -8.57 13.17 2.54
CA ASP A 54 -8.36 11.74 2.29
C ASP A 54 -7.53 11.06 3.38
N GLU A 55 -6.52 11.76 3.92
CA GLU A 55 -5.67 11.22 4.98
C GLU A 55 -6.46 11.00 6.27
N ALA A 56 -7.28 11.96 6.66
CA ALA A 56 -8.16 11.82 7.81
C ALA A 56 -9.26 10.78 7.55
N LEU A 57 -9.70 10.60 6.31
CA LEU A 57 -10.63 9.53 5.95
C LEU A 57 -9.97 8.16 6.17
N ALA A 58 -8.77 7.94 5.61
CA ALA A 58 -8.02 6.71 5.78
C ALA A 58 -7.76 6.42 7.26
N HIS A 59 -7.29 7.40 8.02
CA HIS A 59 -7.06 7.27 9.46
C HIS A 59 -8.33 6.89 10.22
N ASN A 60 -9.47 7.53 9.92
CA ASN A 60 -10.74 7.19 10.57
C ASN A 60 -11.18 5.78 10.22
N VAL A 61 -11.15 5.41 8.94
CA VAL A 61 -11.55 4.07 8.46
C VAL A 61 -10.68 2.99 9.11
N ILE A 62 -9.36 3.16 9.13
CA ILE A 62 -8.43 2.23 9.77
C ILE A 62 -8.73 2.14 11.27
N LYS A 63 -8.89 3.27 11.95
CA LYS A 63 -9.24 3.31 13.39
C LYS A 63 -10.56 2.60 13.71
N VAL A 64 -11.54 2.66 12.82
CA VAL A 64 -12.79 1.89 12.99
C VAL A 64 -12.52 0.41 12.80
N GLY A 65 -11.76 0.05 11.76
CA GLY A 65 -11.44 -1.33 11.42
C GLY A 65 -10.63 -2.04 12.50
N THR A 66 -9.72 -1.35 13.18
CA THR A 66 -8.81 -1.95 14.17
C THR A 66 -9.42 -2.09 15.58
N LYS A 67 -10.52 -1.39 15.88
CA LYS A 67 -11.13 -1.38 17.24
C LYS A 67 -11.50 -2.75 17.82
N ASN A 68 -11.93 -3.69 16.99
CA ASN A 68 -12.41 -5.01 17.43
C ASN A 68 -11.70 -6.16 16.71
N VAL A 69 -10.49 -5.89 16.21
CA VAL A 69 -9.67 -6.86 15.47
C VAL A 69 -8.41 -7.11 16.27
N ALA A 70 -8.10 -8.40 16.42
CA ALA A 70 -6.88 -8.87 17.02
C ALA A 70 -6.09 -9.64 15.97
N LEU A 71 -4.83 -9.27 15.79
CA LEU A 71 -3.92 -9.97 14.93
C LEU A 71 -3.13 -10.96 15.76
N ARG A 72 -3.37 -12.26 15.55
CA ARG A 72 -2.62 -13.33 16.21
C ARG A 72 -1.49 -13.76 15.28
N SER A 73 -0.26 -13.44 15.66
CA SER A 73 0.94 -14.05 15.12
C SER A 73 1.31 -15.28 15.96
N GLU A 74 2.19 -16.14 15.45
CA GLU A 74 2.67 -17.33 16.16
C GLU A 74 3.35 -16.97 17.50
N THR A 75 3.88 -15.75 17.61
CA THR A 75 4.69 -15.29 18.76
C THR A 75 4.06 -14.14 19.54
N LYS A 76 3.14 -13.36 18.95
CA LYS A 76 2.56 -12.15 19.58
C LYS A 76 1.12 -11.94 19.14
N THR A 77 0.26 -11.51 20.06
CA THR A 77 -1.06 -10.97 19.75
C THR A 77 -0.95 -9.45 19.70
N ILE A 78 -1.30 -8.84 18.56
CA ILE A 78 -1.24 -7.41 18.30
C ILE A 78 -2.68 -6.88 18.25
N GLU A 79 -3.01 -5.96 19.15
CA GLU A 79 -4.36 -5.43 19.35
C GLU A 79 -4.33 -3.92 19.57
N GLY A 80 -5.46 -3.26 19.29
CA GLY A 80 -5.66 -1.84 19.60
C GLY A 80 -4.70 -0.91 18.86
N GLU A 81 -3.92 -0.12 19.62
CA GLU A 81 -3.05 0.94 19.09
C GLU A 81 -1.88 0.38 18.27
N GLU A 82 -1.31 -0.77 18.67
CA GLU A 82 -0.23 -1.41 17.89
C GLU A 82 -0.74 -1.86 16.51
N LEU A 83 -1.96 -2.39 16.45
CA LEU A 83 -2.59 -2.79 15.19
C LEU A 83 -2.94 -1.58 14.32
N HIS A 84 -3.39 -0.49 14.94
CA HIS A 84 -3.66 0.78 14.27
C HIS A 84 -2.38 1.35 13.63
N ALA A 85 -1.29 1.41 14.38
CA ALA A 85 0.01 1.87 13.87
C ALA A 85 0.47 1.01 12.68
N LEU A 86 0.38 -0.32 12.81
CA LEU A 86 0.76 -1.24 11.73
C LEU A 86 -0.10 -1.06 10.47
N ALA A 87 -1.41 -0.89 10.63
CA ALA A 87 -2.32 -0.67 9.52
C ALA A 87 -2.05 0.68 8.83
N MET A 88 -1.70 1.72 9.59
CA MET A 88 -1.29 3.01 9.02
C MET A 88 0.02 2.89 8.23
N GLU A 89 0.99 2.12 8.71
CA GLU A 89 2.24 1.86 7.97
C GLU A 89 1.99 1.12 6.66
N LEU A 90 1.14 0.08 6.68
CA LEU A 90 0.74 -0.64 5.47
C LEU A 90 0.04 0.28 4.47
N HIS A 91 -0.86 1.14 4.94
CA HIS A 91 -1.53 2.12 4.08
C HIS A 91 -0.55 3.11 3.45
N ARG A 92 0.48 3.54 4.19
CA ARG A 92 1.57 4.36 3.64
C ARG A 92 2.34 3.63 2.54
N ALA A 93 2.69 2.36 2.77
CA ALA A 93 3.37 1.55 1.76
C ALA A 93 2.53 1.42 0.47
N GLU A 94 1.21 1.17 0.59
CA GLU A 94 0.30 1.13 -0.56
C GLU A 94 0.25 2.47 -1.30
N THR A 95 0.18 3.58 -0.57
CA THR A 95 0.15 4.94 -1.15
C THR A 95 1.44 5.25 -1.91
N LEU A 96 2.61 4.86 -1.37
CA LEU A 96 3.89 5.00 -2.05
C LEU A 96 3.93 4.18 -3.35
N LEU A 97 3.50 2.92 -3.28
CA LEU A 97 3.43 2.04 -4.44
C LEU A 97 2.49 2.58 -5.53
N GLN A 98 1.34 3.16 -5.16
CA GLN A 98 0.43 3.80 -6.11
C GLN A 98 1.06 5.04 -6.77
N ARG A 99 1.77 5.88 -6.01
CA ARG A 99 2.50 7.04 -6.58
C ARG A 99 3.56 6.60 -7.59
N MET A 100 4.12 5.41 -7.42
CA MET A 100 5.11 4.82 -8.31
C MET A 100 4.51 4.15 -9.55
N GLU A 101 3.19 3.95 -9.63
CA GLU A 101 2.53 3.20 -10.70
C GLU A 101 2.76 3.79 -12.11
N LEU A 102 2.94 5.11 -12.21
CA LEU A 102 3.23 5.78 -13.48
C LEU A 102 4.61 5.43 -14.05
N ARG A 103 5.58 5.05 -13.21
CA ARG A 103 6.99 4.83 -13.58
C ARG A 103 7.37 3.34 -13.55
N CYS A 104 6.71 2.55 -12.73
CA CYS A 104 7.03 1.14 -12.53
C CYS A 104 5.80 0.34 -12.11
N GLU A 105 5.87 -0.98 -12.23
CA GLU A 105 4.79 -1.88 -11.84
C GLU A 105 4.81 -2.11 -10.32
N PRO A 106 3.78 -1.67 -9.56
CA PRO A 106 3.79 -1.72 -8.09
C PRO A 106 4.01 -3.12 -7.51
N LYS A 107 3.44 -4.15 -8.15
CA LYS A 107 3.60 -5.55 -7.73
C LYS A 107 5.04 -6.04 -7.86
N VAL A 108 5.74 -5.62 -8.92
CA VAL A 108 7.16 -5.95 -9.12
C VAL A 108 8.00 -5.27 -8.04
N VAL A 109 7.74 -4.00 -7.74
CA VAL A 109 8.47 -3.26 -6.69
C VAL A 109 8.26 -3.92 -5.32
N SER A 110 7.01 -4.26 -4.97
CA SER A 110 6.71 -4.98 -3.72
C SER A 110 7.45 -6.32 -3.64
N ALA A 111 7.49 -7.07 -4.75
CA ALA A 111 8.21 -8.33 -4.80
C ALA A 111 9.74 -8.15 -4.67
N VAL A 112 10.32 -7.10 -5.25
CA VAL A 112 11.75 -6.76 -5.09
C VAL A 112 12.10 -6.46 -3.63
N VAL A 113 11.28 -5.66 -2.94
CA VAL A 113 11.48 -5.33 -1.51
C VAL A 113 11.39 -6.60 -0.65
N ARG A 114 10.36 -7.41 -0.87
CA ARG A 114 10.09 -8.63 -0.07
C ARG A 114 11.12 -9.73 -0.24
N THR A 115 11.56 -9.96 -1.47
CA THR A 115 12.57 -10.99 -1.75
C THR A 115 13.98 -10.51 -1.46
N ARG A 116 14.17 -9.19 -1.25
CA ARG A 116 15.48 -8.52 -1.27
C ARG A 116 16.31 -9.03 -2.46
N ALA A 117 15.67 -9.06 -3.64
CA ALA A 117 16.25 -9.62 -4.85
C ALA A 117 17.51 -8.85 -5.28
N PHE A 118 17.51 -7.53 -5.09
CA PHE A 118 18.58 -6.64 -5.51
C PHE A 118 19.03 -5.75 -4.34
N THR A 119 20.34 -5.62 -4.16
CA THR A 119 21.02 -4.72 -3.22
C THR A 119 22.14 -3.98 -3.98
N ARG A 120 22.67 -2.89 -3.45
CA ARG A 120 23.75 -2.11 -4.08
C ARG A 120 24.94 -2.97 -4.51
N ASP A 121 25.32 -3.94 -3.69
CA ASP A 121 26.46 -4.82 -3.96
C ASP A 121 26.12 -5.92 -4.96
N THR A 122 24.85 -6.32 -5.08
CA THR A 122 24.45 -7.36 -6.03
C THR A 122 24.43 -6.85 -7.46
N LEU A 123 24.25 -5.54 -7.69
CA LEU A 123 24.22 -4.96 -9.05
C LEU A 123 25.60 -4.94 -9.75
N LYS A 124 26.67 -5.35 -9.07
CA LYS A 124 28.02 -5.47 -9.64
C LYS A 124 28.37 -6.90 -10.07
N ASP A 125 27.70 -7.91 -9.50
CA ASP A 125 27.99 -9.32 -9.74
C ASP A 125 26.86 -9.95 -10.56
N GLU A 126 27.13 -10.30 -11.82
CA GLU A 126 26.13 -10.91 -12.72
C GLU A 126 25.50 -12.19 -12.15
N GLU A 127 26.28 -12.99 -11.41
CA GLU A 127 25.78 -14.22 -10.77
C GLU A 127 24.74 -13.94 -9.68
N LYS A 128 24.96 -12.91 -8.86
CA LYS A 128 24.01 -12.49 -7.81
C LYS A 128 22.77 -11.87 -8.41
N ILE A 129 22.90 -11.16 -9.53
CA ILE A 129 21.76 -10.65 -10.29
C ILE A 129 20.90 -11.81 -10.79
N ALA A 130 21.50 -12.84 -11.36
CA ALA A 130 20.79 -14.03 -11.83
C ALA A 130 20.07 -14.75 -10.68
N GLU A 131 20.69 -14.85 -9.50
CA GLU A 131 20.03 -15.39 -8.30
C GLU A 131 18.86 -14.53 -7.83
N GLY A 132 19.01 -13.21 -7.84
CA GLY A 132 17.94 -12.25 -7.54
C GLY A 132 16.76 -12.38 -8.48
N MET A 133 17.01 -12.53 -9.79
CA MET A 133 15.98 -12.75 -10.81
C MET A 133 15.20 -14.04 -10.56
N ARG A 134 15.89 -15.15 -10.23
CA ARG A 134 15.24 -16.44 -9.92
C ARG A 134 14.33 -16.33 -8.69
N ARG A 135 14.82 -15.72 -7.60
CA ARG A 135 14.02 -15.50 -6.37
C ARG A 135 12.78 -14.65 -6.65
N LEU A 136 12.92 -13.63 -7.48
CA LEU A 136 11.81 -12.76 -7.88
C LEU A 136 10.77 -13.52 -8.71
N GLU A 137 11.19 -14.31 -9.69
CA GLU A 137 10.29 -15.09 -10.54
C GLU A 137 9.51 -16.16 -9.75
N GLU A 138 10.16 -16.86 -8.83
CA GLU A 138 9.52 -17.83 -7.93
C GLU A 138 8.46 -17.17 -7.05
N TYR A 139 8.78 -16.01 -6.46
CA TYR A 139 7.84 -15.24 -5.65
C TYR A 139 6.64 -14.77 -6.50
N MET A 140 6.89 -14.25 -7.69
CA MET A 140 5.85 -13.75 -8.58
C MET A 140 4.93 -14.86 -9.08
N THR A 141 5.46 -16.06 -9.33
CA THR A 141 4.65 -17.25 -9.66
C THR A 141 3.68 -17.61 -8.55
N THR A 142 4.08 -17.42 -7.29
CA THR A 142 3.25 -17.75 -6.13
C THR A 142 2.17 -16.70 -5.85
N TYR A 143 2.49 -15.40 -5.98
CA TYR A 143 1.62 -14.32 -5.51
C TYR A 143 0.98 -13.48 -6.61
N SER A 144 1.51 -13.48 -7.83
CA SER A 144 1.00 -12.68 -8.94
C SER A 144 1.29 -13.34 -10.30
N PRO A 145 0.74 -14.54 -10.56
CA PRO A 145 0.98 -15.27 -11.80
C PRO A 145 0.47 -14.53 -13.06
N GLU A 146 -0.45 -13.58 -12.91
CA GLU A 146 -1.03 -12.78 -14.00
C GLU A 146 -0.03 -11.85 -14.69
N LEU A 147 1.11 -11.54 -14.06
CA LEU A 147 2.14 -10.66 -14.62
C LEU A 147 3.23 -11.43 -15.40
N LEU A 148 3.15 -12.76 -15.43
CA LEU A 148 4.12 -13.62 -16.07
C LEU A 148 3.90 -13.76 -17.59
N PRO A 149 4.97 -14.02 -18.38
CA PRO A 149 6.36 -14.15 -17.95
C PRO A 149 7.03 -12.78 -17.74
N LEU A 150 7.98 -12.73 -16.80
CA LEU A 150 8.86 -11.58 -16.64
C LEU A 150 9.96 -11.64 -17.70
N ARG A 151 10.19 -10.55 -18.42
CA ARG A 151 11.36 -10.41 -19.28
C ARG A 151 12.38 -9.53 -18.59
N PHE A 152 13.54 -10.11 -18.34
CA PHE A 152 14.69 -9.42 -17.76
C PHE A 152 15.62 -8.96 -18.88
N THR A 153 16.05 -7.71 -18.83
CA THR A 153 17.11 -7.17 -19.69
C THR A 153 18.13 -6.48 -18.81
N LEU A 154 19.39 -6.83 -19.01
CA LEU A 154 20.51 -6.17 -18.35
C LEU A 154 20.99 -5.04 -19.27
N ASP A 155 21.21 -3.88 -18.69
CA ASP A 155 21.80 -2.74 -19.37
C ASP A 155 22.84 -2.13 -18.43
N GLU A 156 23.82 -1.42 -18.97
CA GLU A 156 24.91 -0.85 -18.18
C GLU A 156 24.50 0.50 -17.59
N ASP A 157 24.84 0.71 -16.32
CA ASP A 157 24.73 1.98 -15.60
C ASP A 157 26.11 2.64 -15.57
N VAL A 158 26.42 3.36 -16.65
CA VAL A 158 27.70 4.06 -16.87
C VAL A 158 28.00 5.09 -15.78
N GLU A 159 26.96 5.65 -15.16
CA GLU A 159 27.09 6.71 -14.15
C GLU A 159 27.55 6.17 -12.78
N HIS A 160 27.23 4.92 -12.44
CA HIS A 160 27.49 4.32 -11.13
C HIS A 160 28.39 3.07 -11.17
N GLY A 161 28.87 2.70 -12.36
CA GLY A 161 29.79 1.58 -12.56
C GLY A 161 29.17 0.22 -12.20
N GLY A 162 27.89 0.03 -12.53
CA GLY A 162 27.15 -1.21 -12.27
C GLY A 162 26.14 -1.52 -13.37
N SER A 163 25.35 -2.58 -13.18
CA SER A 163 24.29 -2.96 -14.12
C SER A 163 22.92 -2.49 -13.63
N LYS A 164 22.06 -2.01 -14.53
CA LYS A 164 20.64 -1.76 -14.27
C LYS A 164 19.81 -2.92 -14.82
N VAL A 165 18.82 -3.35 -14.05
CA VAL A 165 17.94 -4.47 -14.41
C VAL A 165 16.62 -3.90 -14.89
N LEU A 166 16.27 -4.12 -16.16
CA LEU A 166 14.96 -3.80 -16.69
C LEU A 166 14.07 -5.03 -16.60
N ILE A 167 12.94 -4.88 -15.91
CA ILE A 167 11.94 -5.93 -15.70
C ILE A 167 10.68 -5.51 -16.46
N ARG A 168 10.38 -6.21 -17.56
CA ARG A 168 9.16 -5.98 -18.34
C ARG A 168 8.14 -7.06 -18.03
N VAL A 169 6.96 -6.63 -17.59
CA VAL A 169 5.80 -7.51 -17.33
C VAL A 169 4.95 -7.66 -18.58
N ARG A 170 4.32 -8.82 -18.77
CA ARG A 170 3.34 -9.04 -19.84
C ARG A 170 1.95 -8.61 -19.37
N ALA A 171 1.73 -7.32 -19.20
CA ALA A 171 0.40 -6.75 -18.92
C ALA A 171 -0.09 -5.96 -20.15
N GLY A 172 -0.97 -6.57 -20.96
CA GLY A 172 -1.70 -5.87 -22.04
C GLY A 172 -0.86 -5.16 -23.11
N THR A 173 -1.48 -4.21 -23.81
CA THR A 173 -0.96 -3.50 -25.00
C THR A 173 0.20 -2.52 -24.71
N ALA A 174 0.47 -2.21 -23.45
CA ALA A 174 1.59 -1.37 -23.03
C ALA A 174 2.28 -2.03 -21.82
N GLY A 175 3.17 -2.99 -22.09
CA GLY A 175 3.96 -3.63 -21.05
C GLY A 175 4.80 -2.57 -20.30
N ARG A 176 4.48 -2.37 -19.02
CA ARG A 176 5.26 -1.48 -18.14
C ARG A 176 6.65 -2.08 -17.93
N THR A 177 7.67 -1.23 -17.96
CA THR A 177 9.06 -1.62 -17.72
C THR A 177 9.50 -1.00 -16.41
N THR A 178 9.82 -1.84 -15.42
CA THR A 178 10.38 -1.41 -14.13
C THR A 178 11.89 -1.44 -14.25
N THR A 179 12.54 -0.30 -14.09
CA THR A 179 14.01 -0.20 -14.13
C THR A 179 14.55 -0.17 -12.71
N VAL A 180 15.29 -1.21 -12.33
CA VAL A 180 16.00 -1.30 -11.06
C VAL A 180 17.45 -0.88 -11.29
N SER A 181 17.73 0.41 -11.08
CA SER A 181 19.06 1.02 -11.12
C SER A 181 19.64 1.21 -9.72
N TRP A 182 20.91 1.64 -9.63
CA TRP A 182 21.50 2.03 -8.35
C TRP A 182 20.71 3.18 -7.69
N SER A 183 20.31 4.19 -8.47
CA SER A 183 19.50 5.32 -8.00
C SER A 183 18.11 4.91 -7.53
N PHE A 184 17.50 3.89 -8.16
CA PHE A 184 16.22 3.33 -7.71
C PHE A 184 16.37 2.63 -6.36
N LEU A 185 17.44 1.85 -6.17
CA LEU A 185 17.73 1.19 -4.90
C LEU A 185 18.07 2.18 -3.79
N ASP A 186 18.68 3.31 -4.14
CA ASP A 186 19.02 4.35 -3.18
C ASP A 186 17.87 5.32 -2.87
N GLY A 187 16.81 5.29 -3.66
CA GLY A 187 15.69 6.21 -3.59
C GLY A 187 14.98 6.20 -2.22
N PRO A 188 14.47 7.36 -1.77
CA PRO A 188 13.79 7.47 -0.49
C PRO A 188 12.56 6.56 -0.41
N GLU A 189 11.83 6.39 -1.52
CA GLU A 189 10.63 5.54 -1.56
C GLU A 189 10.96 4.07 -1.27
N LEU A 190 12.05 3.53 -1.83
CA LEU A 190 12.43 2.13 -1.61
C LEU A 190 13.00 1.91 -0.21
N ARG A 191 13.73 2.89 0.34
CA ARG A 191 14.21 2.85 1.73
C ARG A 191 13.05 2.79 2.72
N GLU A 192 12.01 3.60 2.50
CA GLU A 192 10.81 3.60 3.33
C GLU A 192 10.06 2.26 3.22
N LEU A 193 9.84 1.74 2.00
CA LEU A 193 9.21 0.43 1.80
C LEU A 193 10.00 -0.71 2.46
N THR A 194 11.33 -0.65 2.41
CA THR A 194 12.20 -1.65 3.05
C THR A 194 12.10 -1.57 4.56
N ALA A 195 12.09 -0.36 5.14
CA ALA A 195 11.91 -0.18 6.59
C ALA A 195 10.57 -0.73 7.08
N ILE A 196 9.49 -0.52 6.31
CA ILE A 196 8.16 -1.08 6.63
C ILE A 196 8.19 -2.61 6.55
N GLU A 197 8.79 -3.19 5.52
CA GLU A 197 8.90 -4.64 5.39
C GLU A 197 9.77 -5.27 6.50
N ASP A 198 10.82 -4.58 6.94
CA ASP A 198 11.66 -5.02 8.05
C ASP A 198 10.90 -5.03 9.38
N HIS A 199 10.10 -4.00 9.62
CA HIS A 199 9.21 -3.94 10.78
C HIS A 199 8.16 -5.07 10.74
N LEU A 200 7.54 -5.31 9.57
CA LEU A 200 6.62 -6.43 9.36
C LEU A 200 7.29 -7.79 9.58
N GLY A 201 8.52 -7.95 9.09
CA GLY A 201 9.32 -9.16 9.27
C GLY A 201 9.64 -9.44 10.74
N ALA A 202 9.90 -8.39 11.53
CA ALA A 202 10.16 -8.50 12.97
C ALA A 202 8.93 -8.96 13.77
N LEU A 203 7.72 -8.71 13.28
CA LEU A 203 6.45 -9.14 13.91
C LEU A 203 6.11 -10.62 13.66
N GLY A 204 6.96 -11.34 12.92
CA GLY A 204 6.86 -12.77 12.63
C GLY A 204 6.35 -13.07 11.23
N ARG A 205 6.64 -14.29 10.72
CA ARG A 205 6.12 -14.72 9.42
C ARG A 205 4.59 -14.75 9.49
N ARG A 206 3.99 -13.99 8.58
CA ARG A 206 2.56 -13.96 8.19
C ARG A 206 1.58 -14.28 9.31
N PRO A 207 0.77 -13.30 9.77
CA PRO A 207 -0.30 -13.60 10.70
C PRO A 207 -1.26 -14.64 10.10
N GLY A 208 -1.19 -15.85 10.65
CA GLY A 208 -2.12 -16.93 10.38
C GLY A 208 -3.43 -16.62 11.09
N ARG A 209 -4.50 -16.46 10.30
CA ARG A 209 -5.91 -16.42 10.72
C ARG A 209 -6.31 -15.17 11.52
N TRP A 210 -7.04 -14.29 10.83
CA TRP A 210 -7.82 -13.21 11.42
C TRP A 210 -8.93 -13.78 12.31
N SER A 211 -9.00 -13.37 13.57
CA SER A 211 -10.18 -13.61 14.41
C SER A 211 -10.84 -12.27 14.73
N THR A 212 -11.95 -11.97 14.05
CA THR A 212 -12.84 -10.90 14.46
C THR A 212 -13.55 -11.31 15.75
N GLY A 213 -13.60 -10.42 16.75
CA GLY A 213 -14.11 -10.68 18.11
C GLY A 213 -15.62 -11.01 18.26
N ARG A 214 -16.24 -11.71 17.30
CA ARG A 214 -17.46 -12.48 17.61
C ARG A 214 -17.01 -13.79 18.23
N ARG A 215 -17.50 -14.05 19.45
CA ARG A 215 -17.23 -15.28 20.23
C ARG A 215 -17.13 -16.50 19.29
N PRO A 216 -16.06 -17.31 19.38
CA PRO A 216 -16.03 -18.58 18.68
C PRO A 216 -17.16 -19.44 19.26
N THR A 217 -18.15 -19.77 18.44
CA THR A 217 -19.04 -20.89 18.74
C THR A 217 -18.15 -22.13 18.84
N PRO A 218 -18.21 -22.91 19.93
CA PRO A 218 -17.40 -24.11 20.04
C PRO A 218 -17.90 -25.14 19.03
N SER A 219 -17.21 -25.29 17.90
CA SER A 219 -17.34 -26.49 17.08
C SER A 219 -16.54 -27.60 17.77
N CYS A 220 -17.23 -28.35 18.63
CA CYS A 220 -16.73 -29.62 19.16
C CYS A 220 -16.38 -30.54 17.99
N THR A 221 -15.08 -30.69 17.73
CA THR A 221 -14.51 -31.79 16.95
C THR A 221 -14.23 -32.91 17.94
N GLY A 222 -15.04 -33.96 17.87
CA GLY A 222 -14.76 -35.25 18.50
C GLY A 222 -15.08 -36.33 17.48
N GLY A 223 -14.14 -37.26 17.28
CA GLY A 223 -14.43 -38.54 16.64
C GLY A 223 -13.73 -38.76 15.31
N SER A 224 -12.60 -39.44 15.38
CA SER A 224 -11.99 -40.23 14.33
C SER A 224 -12.94 -41.21 13.63
N SER A 225 -12.54 -41.58 12.41
CA SER A 225 -12.74 -42.87 11.74
C SER A 225 -13.96 -43.09 10.83
N THR A 226 -13.62 -43.54 9.62
CA THR A 226 -14.28 -44.55 8.78
C THR A 226 -15.59 -44.24 8.04
N ARG A 227 -15.51 -44.56 6.73
CA ARG A 227 -16.50 -45.26 5.88
C ARG A 227 -17.74 -44.50 5.38
N SER A 228 -17.73 -44.37 4.05
CA SER A 228 -18.75 -44.78 3.08
C SER A 228 -20.15 -44.15 3.08
N SER A 229 -20.58 -43.92 1.82
CA SER A 229 -21.91 -44.14 1.27
C SER A 229 -22.95 -43.02 1.41
N THR A 230 -23.30 -42.48 0.23
CA THR A 230 -24.66 -42.27 -0.27
C THR A 230 -25.71 -41.71 0.69
N SER A 231 -26.19 -40.50 0.42
CA SER A 231 -27.55 -40.29 -0.10
C SER A 231 -27.84 -38.79 -0.18
N GLY A 232 -28.22 -38.35 -1.38
CA GLY A 232 -28.88 -37.06 -1.56
C GLY A 232 -30.36 -37.18 -1.18
N ALA A 233 -30.82 -36.27 -0.33
CA ALA A 233 -32.22 -35.91 -0.14
C ALA A 233 -32.22 -34.41 0.19
N ARG A 234 -32.46 -33.54 -0.80
CA ARG A 234 -33.77 -32.94 -1.17
C ARG A 234 -34.58 -32.34 -0.02
N ARG A 235 -34.77 -31.00 -0.14
CA ARG A 235 -35.92 -30.15 0.25
C ARG A 235 -36.10 -29.94 1.77
N ALA A 236 -36.54 -28.78 2.26
CA ALA A 236 -37.25 -27.65 1.66
C ALA A 236 -36.70 -26.31 2.18
#